data_AF-A0A173REA3-F1
#
_entry.id   AF-A0A173REA3-F1
#
_cell.length_a   1.000
_cell.length_b   1.000
_cell.length_c   1.000
_cell.angle_alpha   90.00
_cell.angle_beta   90.00
_cell.angle_gamma   90.00
#
_symmetry.space_group_name_H-M   'P 1'
#
loop_
_entity.id
_entity.type
_entity.pdbx_description
1 polymer ?
#
loop_
_entity_poly.entity_id
_entity_poly.type
_entity_poly.pdbx_seq_one_letter_code
_entity_poly.pdbx_strand_id
1 'polypeptide(L)'
;MDEKELLKYAVDSGILDIALVQKQVTMQKREKLLNKNPYKIYQGKDENWYSYLPDEVKGRRKIKAKRREAVEQKIIDYWKEREDDPTVEEIFNRWISQKLELEEISRATYDRYLMDFQRYFDGIKDKRIKGIDECELETFIRNSIHNFNMTSKAFSNFRTLIYGIFKYAKRKKYVKFSITYTLKDMDISPKAFKHVVRKAKDQVYMPDEKERMEMYLRNHLDIVNLGLLFMFKTGVRVGELSALKRKDVENYTVAINSTETRYRDDDGFHYEVKDFPKSEAGLRFAILPDKYKWILDEVRKRNPFGEYLFERDGERLKSYNFRERLRYICEHELRMKVKSPHKIRKTYGSILLDGKVKESTILDTMGHTDISCTKDHYYFDRTGIEEKRQELDLIEAL
;
A
#
# COMPACT_ATOMS: atom_id res chain seq x y z
N MET A 1 34.84 11.67 20.10
CA MET A 1 33.92 12.79 20.37
C MET A 1 32.68 12.58 19.55
N ASP A 2 31.53 12.49 20.23
CA ASP A 2 30.21 12.61 19.61
C ASP A 2 30.10 14.00 18.94
N GLU A 3 29.34 14.12 17.85
CA GLU A 3 29.01 15.41 17.20
C GLU A 3 28.57 16.47 18.21
N LYS A 4 27.83 16.09 19.26
CA LYS A 4 27.43 17.02 20.33
C LYS A 4 28.60 17.52 21.17
N GLU A 5 29.59 16.67 21.45
CA GLU A 5 30.80 17.07 22.18
C GLU A 5 31.69 17.97 21.33
N LEU A 6 31.77 17.70 20.02
CA LEU A 6 32.46 18.52 19.02
C LEU A 6 31.86 19.92 18.89
N LEU A 7 30.53 20.02 18.78
CA LEU A 7 29.81 21.29 18.73
C LEU A 7 29.98 22.08 20.04
N LYS A 8 29.91 21.40 21.18
CA LYS A 8 30.09 22.05 22.48
C LYS A 8 31.51 22.58 22.66
N TYR A 9 32.51 21.79 22.30
CA TYR A 9 33.91 22.23 22.30
C TYR A 9 34.16 23.40 21.35
N ALA A 10 33.57 23.40 20.15
CA ALA A 10 33.70 24.49 19.19
C ALA A 10 33.07 25.80 19.69
N VAL A 11 31.95 25.72 20.42
CA VAL A 11 31.33 26.87 21.09
C VAL A 11 32.21 27.36 22.24
N ASP A 12 32.61 26.46 23.14
CA ASP A 12 33.36 26.79 24.36
C ASP A 12 34.77 27.32 24.03
N SER A 13 35.35 26.90 22.91
CA SER A 13 36.65 27.36 22.41
C SER A 13 36.58 28.65 21.56
N GLY A 14 35.39 29.23 21.39
CA GLY A 14 35.19 30.44 20.57
C GLY A 14 35.36 30.24 19.06
N ILE A 15 35.43 28.99 18.59
CA ILE A 15 35.51 28.63 17.16
C ILE A 15 34.17 28.92 16.48
N LEU A 16 33.06 28.76 17.21
CA LEU A 16 31.70 28.95 16.71
C LEU A 16 30.95 30.02 17.52
N ASP A 17 30.74 31.19 16.92
CA ASP A 17 29.93 32.27 17.52
C ASP A 17 28.43 31.98 17.40
N ILE A 18 27.81 31.61 18.52
CA ILE A 18 26.38 31.31 18.59
C ILE A 18 25.52 32.49 18.13
N ALA A 19 25.89 33.73 18.45
CA ALA A 19 25.10 34.91 18.09
C ALA A 19 25.11 35.14 16.57
N LEU A 20 26.27 34.94 15.94
CA LEU A 20 26.42 35.02 14.47
C LEU A 20 25.61 33.92 13.78
N VAL A 21 25.73 32.68 14.24
CA VAL A 21 25.00 31.51 13.69
C VAL A 21 23.50 31.71 13.86
N GLN A 22 23.05 32.18 15.01
CA GLN A 22 21.63 32.44 15.28
C GLN A 22 21.09 33.57 14.40
N LYS A 23 21.88 34.61 14.11
CA LYS A 23 21.53 35.66 13.15
C LYS A 23 21.44 35.12 11.73
N GLN A 24 22.38 34.30 11.27
CA GLN A 24 22.34 33.65 9.96
C GLN A 24 21.12 32.74 9.80
N VAL A 25 20.85 31.87 10.78
CA VAL A 25 19.66 30.99 10.78
C VAL A 25 18.37 31.82 10.74
N THR A 26 18.32 32.94 11.46
CA THR A 26 17.15 33.83 11.44
C THR A 26 16.99 34.50 10.09
N MET A 27 18.07 34.98 9.46
CA MET A 27 18.02 35.57 8.11
C MET A 27 17.60 34.55 7.05
N GLN A 28 18.15 33.33 7.07
CA GLN A 28 17.76 32.27 6.14
C GLN A 28 16.27 31.89 6.28
N LYS A 29 15.76 31.79 7.52
CA LYS A 29 14.32 31.56 7.76
C LYS A 29 13.46 32.70 7.22
N ARG A 30 13.88 33.96 7.40
CA ARG A 30 13.17 35.13 6.86
C ARG A 30 13.14 35.10 5.33
N GLU A 31 14.28 34.87 4.68
CA GLU A 31 14.36 34.77 3.22
C GLU A 31 13.50 33.64 2.67
N LYS A 32 13.51 32.47 3.32
CA LYS A 32 12.67 31.34 2.92
C LYS A 32 11.17 31.69 2.97
N LEU A 33 10.72 32.42 3.98
CA LEU A 33 9.33 32.87 4.09
C LEU A 33 8.98 33.97 3.08
N LEU A 34 9.91 34.89 2.81
CA LEU A 34 9.72 35.92 1.78
C LEU A 34 9.63 35.31 0.37
N ASN A 35 10.47 34.31 0.07
CA ASN A 35 10.50 33.62 -1.22
C ASN A 35 9.25 32.76 -1.48
N LYS A 36 8.48 32.41 -0.44
CA LYS A 36 7.16 31.77 -0.61
C LYS A 36 6.12 32.73 -1.19
N ASN A 37 6.31 34.05 -1.06
CA ASN A 37 5.36 35.01 -1.56
C ASN A 37 5.49 35.16 -3.09
N PRO A 38 4.42 34.88 -3.87
CA PRO A 38 4.48 34.97 -5.32
C PRO A 38 4.55 36.42 -5.84
N TYR A 39 4.32 37.40 -4.98
CA TYR A 39 4.22 38.81 -5.36
C TYR A 39 5.45 39.60 -4.93
N LYS A 40 5.95 40.42 -5.86
CA LYS A 40 7.10 41.30 -5.61
C LYS A 40 6.74 42.44 -4.65
N ILE A 41 7.75 42.94 -3.94
CA ILE A 41 7.67 44.15 -3.13
C ILE A 41 8.09 45.33 -4.01
N TYR A 42 7.32 46.42 -4.01
CA TYR A 42 7.60 47.61 -4.84
C TYR A 42 7.27 48.90 -4.09
N GLN A 43 7.91 50.01 -4.47
CA GLN A 43 7.67 51.33 -3.90
C GLN A 43 6.71 52.13 -4.79
N GLY A 44 5.72 52.79 -4.18
CA GLY A 44 4.75 53.64 -4.88
C GLY A 44 5.22 55.09 -5.02
N LYS A 45 4.46 55.89 -5.77
CA LYS A 45 4.72 57.33 -5.98
C LYS A 45 4.60 58.16 -4.69
N ASP A 46 3.98 57.60 -3.66
CA ASP A 46 3.75 58.19 -2.35
C ASP A 46 4.83 57.78 -1.32
N GLU A 47 5.99 57.33 -1.79
CA GLU A 47 7.14 56.81 -1.02
C GLU A 47 6.85 55.58 -0.14
N ASN A 48 5.60 55.13 -0.06
CA ASN A 48 5.20 53.92 0.65
C ASN A 48 5.59 52.66 -0.12
N TRP A 49 5.83 51.58 0.64
CA TRP A 49 6.11 50.25 0.13
C TRP A 49 4.85 49.40 0.08
N TYR A 50 4.75 48.59 -0.97
CA TYR A 50 3.59 47.78 -1.30
C TYR A 50 3.97 46.34 -1.65
N SER A 51 3.05 45.42 -1.38
CA SER A 51 3.05 44.08 -1.96
C SER A 51 1.63 43.51 -1.93
N TYR A 52 1.49 42.26 -2.33
CA TYR A 52 0.25 41.50 -2.22
C TYR A 52 0.50 40.23 -1.40
N LEU A 53 -0.54 39.77 -0.72
CA LEU A 53 -0.61 38.45 -0.11
C LEU A 53 -1.74 37.68 -0.80
N PRO A 54 -1.62 36.35 -0.98
CA PRO A 54 -2.72 35.54 -1.43
C PRO A 54 -3.96 35.69 -0.52
N ASP A 55 -5.14 35.61 -1.10
CA ASP A 55 -6.42 35.71 -0.37
C ASP A 55 -7.39 34.68 -0.95
N GLU A 56 -7.98 33.84 -0.10
CA GLU A 56 -8.81 32.70 -0.51
C GLU A 56 -10.14 33.13 -1.16
N VAL A 57 -10.60 34.36 -0.89
CA VAL A 57 -11.87 34.90 -1.41
C VAL A 57 -11.65 35.87 -2.57
N LYS A 58 -10.66 36.76 -2.44
CA LYS A 58 -10.39 37.84 -3.41
C LYS A 58 -9.23 37.53 -4.36
N GLY A 59 -8.60 36.36 -4.24
CA GLY A 59 -7.39 35.96 -4.96
C GLY A 59 -6.13 36.62 -4.38
N ARG A 60 -6.15 37.94 -4.17
CA ARG A 60 -5.04 38.68 -3.54
C ARG A 60 -5.52 39.88 -2.72
N ARG A 61 -4.82 40.16 -1.62
CA ARG A 61 -5.01 41.36 -0.79
C ARG A 61 -3.78 42.25 -0.83
N LYS A 62 -3.99 43.56 -1.03
CA LYS A 62 -2.90 44.55 -1.06
C LYS A 62 -2.45 44.89 0.37
N ILE A 63 -1.14 44.89 0.60
CA ILE A 63 -0.53 45.35 1.85
C ILE A 63 0.34 46.58 1.59
N LYS A 64 0.37 47.51 2.56
CA LYS A 64 1.17 48.75 2.50
C LYS A 64 1.89 49.05 3.82
N ALA A 65 3.05 49.67 3.75
CA ALA A 65 3.76 50.24 4.91
C ALA A 65 4.73 51.35 4.49
N LYS A 66 5.15 52.19 5.44
CA LYS A 66 6.10 53.29 5.20
C LYS A 66 7.54 52.82 4.94
N ARG A 67 7.92 51.65 5.46
CA ARG A 67 9.27 51.07 5.34
C ARG A 67 9.18 49.69 4.69
N ARG A 68 10.21 49.31 3.91
CA ARG A 68 10.27 48.02 3.22
C ARG A 68 10.22 46.86 4.20
N GLU A 69 10.97 46.96 5.30
CA GLU A 69 11.08 45.94 6.34
C GLU A 69 9.73 45.65 7.00
N ALA A 70 8.85 46.65 7.08
CA ALA A 70 7.51 46.48 7.63
C ALA A 70 6.56 45.75 6.66
N VAL A 71 6.77 45.87 5.34
CA VAL A 71 6.06 45.04 4.35
C VAL A 71 6.59 43.61 4.40
N GLU A 72 7.92 43.44 4.47
CA GLU A 72 8.57 42.13 4.63
C GLU A 72 8.08 41.42 5.89
N GLN A 73 7.97 42.12 7.02
CA GLN A 73 7.45 41.55 8.26
C GLN A 73 6.00 41.09 8.10
N LYS A 74 5.13 41.87 7.44
CA LYS A 74 3.74 41.46 7.15
C LYS A 74 3.66 40.20 6.26
N ILE A 75 4.60 40.04 5.32
CA ILE A 75 4.72 38.84 4.48
C ILE A 75 5.18 37.65 5.32
N ILE A 76 6.22 37.85 6.14
CA ILE A 76 6.77 36.83 7.04
C ILE A 76 5.71 36.35 8.02
N ASP A 77 4.98 37.27 8.67
CA ASP A 77 3.94 36.94 9.63
C ASP A 77 2.83 36.12 8.98
N TYR A 78 2.39 36.51 7.77
CA TYR A 78 1.38 35.79 7.00
C TYR A 78 1.80 34.35 6.66
N TRP A 79 3.05 34.14 6.22
CA TRP A 79 3.53 32.80 5.87
C TRP A 79 3.86 31.97 7.10
N LYS A 80 4.31 32.59 8.18
CA LYS A 80 4.54 31.94 9.47
C LYS A 80 3.23 31.46 10.08
N GLU A 81 2.18 32.28 10.05
CA GLU A 81 0.83 31.90 10.49
C GLU A 81 0.31 30.67 9.71
N ARG A 82 0.52 30.63 8.38
CA ARG A 82 0.18 29.46 7.55
C ARG A 82 1.04 28.23 7.83
N GLU A 83 2.30 28.40 8.22
CA GLU A 83 3.14 27.27 8.68
C GLU A 83 2.69 26.72 10.03
N ASP A 84 2.18 27.60 10.90
CA ASP A 84 1.69 27.28 12.23
C ASP A 84 0.25 26.71 12.22
N ASP A 85 -0.51 26.92 11.14
CA ASP A 85 -1.85 26.37 10.91
C ASP A 85 -2.00 25.81 9.48
N PRO A 86 -1.32 24.69 9.18
CA PRO A 86 -1.43 24.05 7.88
C PRO A 86 -2.81 23.43 7.64
N THR A 87 -3.17 23.20 6.38
CA THR A 87 -4.38 22.43 6.04
C THR A 87 -4.21 20.95 6.37
N VAL A 88 -5.32 20.21 6.43
CA VAL A 88 -5.29 18.75 6.59
C VAL A 88 -4.49 18.08 5.45
N GLU A 89 -4.63 18.55 4.21
CA GLU A 89 -3.87 18.05 3.07
C GLU A 89 -2.36 18.34 3.22
N GLU A 90 -1.97 19.54 3.64
CA GLU A 90 -0.57 19.87 3.89
C GLU A 90 0.04 18.98 4.97
N ILE A 91 -0.71 18.69 6.04
CA ILE A 91 -0.29 17.75 7.10
C ILE A 91 -0.15 16.34 6.56
N PHE A 92 -1.15 15.88 5.81
CA PHE A 92 -1.14 14.56 5.19
C PHE A 92 0.10 14.38 4.32
N ASN A 93 0.34 15.30 3.38
CA ASN A 93 1.50 15.27 2.48
C ASN A 93 2.82 15.24 3.24
N ARG A 94 2.99 16.12 4.25
CA ARG A 94 4.21 16.12 5.09
C ARG A 94 4.39 14.78 5.81
N TRP A 95 3.31 14.20 6.33
CA TRP A 95 3.36 12.92 7.05
C TRP A 95 3.72 11.74 6.13
N ILE A 96 3.10 11.63 4.96
CA ILE A 96 3.36 10.50 4.05
C ILE A 96 4.71 10.62 3.35
N SER A 97 5.15 11.83 2.98
CA SER A 97 6.48 12.05 2.38
C SER A 97 7.58 11.70 3.36
N GLN A 98 7.46 12.14 4.62
CA GLN A 98 8.41 11.76 5.67
C GLN A 98 8.51 10.23 5.84
N LYS A 99 7.37 9.52 5.84
CA LYS A 99 7.38 8.06 5.93
C LYS A 99 8.05 7.38 4.74
N LEU A 100 7.89 7.94 3.54
CA LEU A 100 8.50 7.42 2.33
C LEU A 100 10.02 7.67 2.34
N GLU A 101 10.44 8.88 2.68
CA GLU A 101 11.86 9.29 2.78
C GLU A 101 12.63 8.46 3.82
N LEU A 102 11.99 8.13 4.94
CA LEU A 102 12.56 7.29 6.01
C LEU A 102 12.40 5.78 5.74
N GLU A 103 11.94 5.39 4.54
CA GLU A 103 11.72 4.00 4.13
C GLU A 103 10.77 3.21 5.06
N GLU A 104 9.97 3.89 5.89
CA GLU A 104 8.97 3.27 6.76
C GLU A 104 7.80 2.67 5.97
N ILE A 105 7.58 3.14 4.74
CA ILE A 105 6.56 2.64 3.82
C ILE A 105 7.13 2.47 2.42
N SER A 106 6.60 1.49 1.69
CA SER A 106 6.90 1.32 0.27
C SER A 106 6.18 2.35 -0.61
N ARG A 107 6.70 2.58 -1.83
CA ARG A 107 6.04 3.43 -2.83
C ARG A 107 4.60 2.99 -3.13
N ALA A 108 4.35 1.70 -3.24
CA ALA A 108 3.00 1.18 -3.42
C ALA A 108 2.05 1.49 -2.24
N THR A 109 2.58 1.58 -1.02
CA THR A 109 1.82 1.99 0.16
C THR A 109 1.52 3.49 0.13
N TYR A 110 2.51 4.29 -0.28
CA TYR A 110 2.36 5.74 -0.49
C TYR A 110 1.26 6.04 -1.52
N ASP A 111 1.31 5.43 -2.70
CA ASP A 111 0.34 5.64 -3.77
C ASP A 111 -1.09 5.28 -3.32
N ARG A 112 -1.24 4.16 -2.58
CA ARG A 112 -2.52 3.76 -1.99
C ARG A 112 -3.02 4.80 -0.99
N TYR A 113 -2.15 5.30 -0.10
CA TYR A 113 -2.54 6.33 0.87
C TYR A 113 -2.97 7.62 0.18
N LEU A 114 -2.29 8.03 -0.88
CA LEU A 114 -2.67 9.19 -1.68
C LEU A 114 -4.06 9.00 -2.32
N MET A 115 -4.30 7.84 -2.92
CA MET A 115 -5.61 7.51 -3.49
C MET A 115 -6.73 7.49 -2.44
N ASP A 116 -6.49 6.82 -1.30
CA ASP A 116 -7.47 6.73 -0.20
C ASP A 116 -7.72 8.13 0.41
N PHE A 117 -6.69 8.98 0.52
CA PHE A 117 -6.84 10.35 0.99
C PHE A 117 -7.71 11.18 0.04
N GLN A 118 -7.35 11.22 -1.25
CA GLN A 118 -8.11 11.96 -2.26
C GLN A 118 -9.56 11.47 -2.37
N ARG A 119 -9.80 10.17 -2.16
CA ARG A 119 -11.15 9.61 -2.19
C ARG A 119 -11.98 9.94 -0.96
N TYR A 120 -11.40 9.90 0.24
CA TYR A 120 -12.16 9.89 1.49
C TYR A 120 -12.09 11.18 2.31
N PHE A 121 -11.18 12.10 2.00
CA PHE A 121 -10.98 13.35 2.74
C PHE A 121 -11.65 14.58 2.12
N ASP A 122 -12.51 14.38 1.13
CA ASP A 122 -13.37 15.45 0.62
C ASP A 122 -14.23 16.03 1.74
N GLY A 123 -14.27 17.37 1.81
CA GLY A 123 -14.98 18.13 2.85
C GLY A 123 -14.11 18.55 4.05
N ILE A 124 -12.93 17.95 4.24
CA ILE A 124 -12.00 18.34 5.33
C ILE A 124 -10.56 18.64 4.84
N LYS A 125 -10.14 18.15 3.68
CA LYS A 125 -8.75 18.26 3.19
C LYS A 125 -8.21 19.70 3.13
N ASP A 126 -9.04 20.64 2.71
CA ASP A 126 -8.66 22.06 2.56
C ASP A 126 -8.80 22.86 3.86
N LYS A 127 -9.40 22.28 4.91
CA LYS A 127 -9.60 22.98 6.18
C LYS A 127 -8.30 23.11 6.94
N ARG A 128 -8.15 24.26 7.61
CA ARG A 128 -7.05 24.57 8.53
C ARG A 128 -7.18 23.74 9.79
N ILE A 129 -6.07 23.12 10.22
CA ILE A 129 -6.10 22.09 11.26
C ILE A 129 -6.52 22.63 12.63
N LYS A 130 -6.18 23.89 12.97
CA LYS A 130 -6.56 24.48 14.26
C LYS A 130 -8.06 24.76 14.38
N GLY A 131 -8.75 24.86 13.24
CA GLY A 131 -10.20 25.05 13.21
C GLY A 131 -10.98 23.76 13.42
N ILE A 132 -10.32 22.60 13.42
CA ILE A 132 -10.97 21.29 13.55
C ILE A 132 -10.97 20.86 15.01
N ASP A 133 -12.16 20.67 15.56
CA ASP A 133 -12.37 20.07 16.89
C ASP A 133 -12.74 18.57 16.81
N GLU A 134 -12.84 17.93 17.97
CA GLU A 134 -13.19 16.51 18.07
C GLU A 134 -14.58 16.20 17.49
N CYS A 135 -15.55 17.08 17.68
CA CYS A 135 -16.95 16.89 17.27
C CYS A 135 -17.10 16.98 15.74
N GLU A 136 -16.44 17.95 15.12
CA GLU A 136 -16.38 18.11 13.68
C GLU A 136 -15.69 16.89 13.04
N LEU A 137 -14.58 16.43 13.62
CA LEU A 137 -13.85 15.27 13.13
C LEU A 137 -14.68 13.99 13.24
N GLU A 138 -15.38 13.77 14.35
CA GLU A 138 -16.30 12.64 14.52
C GLU A 138 -17.41 12.67 13.46
N THR A 139 -18.03 13.84 13.26
CA THR A 139 -19.10 14.04 12.27
C THR A 139 -18.59 13.71 10.86
N PHE A 140 -17.41 14.20 10.50
CA PHE A 140 -16.76 13.90 9.24
C PHE A 140 -16.52 12.39 9.06
N ILE A 141 -15.99 11.70 10.08
CA ILE A 141 -15.73 10.26 10.01
C ILE A 141 -17.04 9.46 9.80
N ARG A 142 -18.10 9.78 10.53
CA ARG A 142 -19.41 9.12 10.39
C ARG A 142 -20.02 9.35 9.01
N ASN A 143 -19.98 10.59 8.53
CA ASN A 143 -20.46 10.94 7.20
C ASN A 143 -19.65 10.22 6.11
N SER A 144 -18.33 10.12 6.24
CA SER A 144 -17.48 9.39 5.30
C SER A 144 -17.81 7.89 5.25
N ILE A 145 -18.05 7.24 6.41
CA ILE A 145 -18.46 5.83 6.43
C ILE A 145 -19.74 5.63 5.60
N HIS A 146 -20.74 6.48 5.82
CA HIS A 146 -22.04 6.42 5.14
C HIS A 146 -21.93 6.78 3.65
N ASN A 147 -21.41 7.97 3.33
CA ASN A 147 -21.38 8.53 1.98
C ASN A 147 -20.56 7.68 1.01
N PHE A 148 -19.47 7.06 1.49
CA PHE A 148 -18.64 6.18 0.68
C PHE A 148 -19.03 4.70 0.79
N ASN A 149 -20.11 4.39 1.51
CA ASN A 149 -20.62 3.02 1.72
C ASN A 149 -19.50 2.05 2.12
N MET A 150 -18.73 2.44 3.14
CA MET A 150 -17.47 1.79 3.48
C MET A 150 -17.69 0.38 4.02
N THR A 151 -16.85 -0.55 3.59
CA THR A 151 -16.69 -1.83 4.30
C THR A 151 -15.83 -1.64 5.55
N SER A 152 -15.90 -2.56 6.51
CA SER A 152 -15.01 -2.55 7.68
C SER A 152 -13.52 -2.48 7.29
N LYS A 153 -13.12 -3.15 6.20
CA LYS A 153 -11.75 -3.08 5.68
C LYS A 153 -11.41 -1.70 5.10
N ALA A 154 -12.32 -1.09 4.36
CA ALA A 154 -12.12 0.27 3.84
C ALA A 154 -12.00 1.28 4.99
N PHE A 155 -12.85 1.16 6.01
CA PHE A 155 -12.76 1.97 7.22
C PHE A 155 -11.43 1.76 7.95
N SER A 156 -10.92 0.52 8.07
CA SER A 156 -9.61 0.28 8.67
C SER A 156 -8.47 1.01 7.94
N ASN A 157 -8.52 1.09 6.61
CA ASN A 157 -7.53 1.84 5.83
C ASN A 157 -7.70 3.35 6.04
N PHE A 158 -8.93 3.86 5.93
CA PHE A 158 -9.27 5.26 6.18
C PHE A 158 -8.84 5.70 7.60
N ARG A 159 -9.13 4.89 8.61
CA ARG A 159 -8.73 5.09 10.01
C ARG A 159 -7.20 5.18 10.17
N THR A 160 -6.44 4.47 9.35
CA THR A 160 -4.97 4.55 9.35
C THR A 160 -4.50 5.95 8.94
N LEU A 161 -5.14 6.55 7.93
CA LEU A 161 -4.85 7.92 7.50
C LEU A 161 -5.26 8.93 8.56
N ILE A 162 -6.46 8.79 9.14
CA ILE A 162 -6.94 9.63 10.26
C ILE A 162 -5.94 9.58 11.41
N TYR A 163 -5.49 8.40 11.82
CA TYR A 163 -4.47 8.26 12.84
C TYR A 163 -3.16 8.94 12.45
N GLY A 164 -2.69 8.72 11.23
CA GLY A 164 -1.45 9.31 10.73
C GLY A 164 -1.45 10.83 10.81
N ILE A 165 -2.45 11.44 10.18
CA ILE A 165 -2.63 12.89 10.09
C ILE A 165 -2.75 13.51 11.47
N PHE A 166 -3.70 13.06 12.30
CA PHE A 166 -3.99 13.74 13.56
C PHE A 166 -2.98 13.40 14.67
N LYS A 167 -2.32 12.23 14.65
CA LYS A 167 -1.16 12.00 15.53
C LYS A 167 0.01 12.87 15.12
N TYR A 168 0.26 13.06 13.82
CA TYR A 168 1.29 13.98 13.35
C TYR A 168 0.97 15.43 13.78
N ALA A 169 -0.27 15.88 13.58
CA ALA A 169 -0.74 17.20 13.99
C ALA A 169 -0.54 17.44 15.49
N LYS A 170 -0.90 16.47 16.34
CA LYS A 170 -0.67 16.54 17.79
C LYS A 170 0.82 16.64 18.15
N ARG A 171 1.69 15.81 17.54
CA ARG A 171 3.15 15.85 17.80
C ARG A 171 3.76 17.21 17.43
N LYS A 172 3.25 17.84 16.36
CA LYS A 172 3.65 19.19 15.95
C LYS A 172 2.93 20.31 16.72
N LYS A 173 2.11 19.96 17.71
CA LYS A 173 1.34 20.89 18.57
C LYS A 173 0.33 21.75 17.82
N TYR A 174 -0.13 21.29 16.65
CA TYR A 174 -1.19 21.98 15.91
C TYR A 174 -2.58 21.79 16.53
N VAL A 175 -2.80 20.62 17.16
CA VAL A 175 -4.03 20.30 17.90
C VAL A 175 -3.67 19.81 19.30
N LYS A 176 -4.59 20.01 20.25
CA LYS A 176 -4.43 19.58 21.65
C LYS A 176 -4.99 18.17 21.90
N PHE A 177 -6.08 17.83 21.22
CA PHE A 177 -6.80 16.58 21.43
C PHE A 177 -6.03 15.35 20.94
N SER A 178 -6.47 14.17 21.38
CA SER A 178 -5.90 12.88 20.96
C SER A 178 -6.87 12.14 20.07
N ILE A 179 -6.53 11.97 18.79
CA ILE A 179 -7.35 11.17 17.88
C ILE A 179 -7.57 9.72 18.36
N THR A 180 -6.67 9.19 19.18
CA THR A 180 -6.84 7.87 19.81
C THR A 180 -7.94 7.83 20.84
N TYR A 181 -8.13 8.90 21.63
CA TYR A 181 -9.26 8.97 22.56
C TYR A 181 -10.54 9.27 21.80
N THR A 182 -10.53 10.25 20.89
CA THR A 182 -11.69 10.58 20.03
C THR A 182 -12.25 9.34 19.32
N LEU A 183 -11.42 8.55 18.63
CA LEU A 183 -11.88 7.33 17.94
C LEU A 183 -12.29 6.20 18.87
N LYS A 184 -11.79 6.16 20.11
CA LYS A 184 -12.17 5.14 21.09
C LYS A 184 -13.55 5.45 21.67
N ASP A 185 -13.84 6.73 21.88
CA ASP A 185 -15.11 7.20 22.42
C ASP A 185 -16.22 7.21 21.35
N MET A 186 -15.83 7.21 20.07
CA MET A 186 -16.76 7.00 18.95
C MET A 186 -17.37 5.59 18.99
N ASP A 187 -18.63 5.50 19.41
CA ASP A 187 -19.43 4.28 19.23
C ASP A 187 -19.87 4.15 17.76
N ILE A 188 -19.19 3.29 17.01
CA ILE A 188 -19.50 2.99 15.60
C ILE A 188 -20.08 1.58 15.52
N SER A 189 -21.40 1.51 15.32
CA SER A 189 -22.09 0.23 15.15
C SER A 189 -21.52 -0.56 13.96
N PRO A 190 -21.32 -1.89 14.08
CA PRO A 190 -20.98 -2.73 12.93
C PRO A 190 -21.96 -2.62 11.76
N LYS A 191 -23.23 -2.26 12.03
CA LYS A 191 -24.26 -2.03 11.00
C LYS A 191 -24.00 -0.79 10.13
N ALA A 192 -23.12 0.12 10.57
CA ALA A 192 -22.72 1.27 9.77
C ALA A 192 -21.88 0.87 8.55
N PHE A 193 -21.30 -0.34 8.55
CA PHE A 193 -20.45 -0.81 7.46
C PHE A 193 -21.23 -1.64 6.45
N LYS A 194 -20.86 -1.47 5.18
CA LYS A 194 -21.32 -2.34 4.10
C LYS A 194 -20.91 -3.78 4.36
N HIS A 195 -21.91 -4.66 4.52
CA HIS A 195 -21.68 -6.09 4.59
C HIS A 195 -21.37 -6.65 3.19
N VAL A 196 -20.28 -7.42 3.07
CA VAL A 196 -19.89 -8.06 1.80
C VAL A 196 -19.88 -9.56 1.99
N VAL A 197 -20.89 -10.23 1.41
CA VAL A 197 -20.97 -11.69 1.42
C VAL A 197 -19.95 -12.26 0.43
N ARG A 198 -19.07 -13.13 0.91
CA ARG A 198 -18.06 -13.81 0.10
C ARG A 198 -18.50 -15.25 -0.17
N LYS A 199 -19.10 -15.51 -1.32
CA LYS A 199 -19.51 -16.87 -1.73
C LYS A 199 -18.30 -17.68 -2.20
N ALA A 200 -18.22 -18.96 -1.84
CA ALA A 200 -17.10 -19.85 -2.22
C ALA A 200 -16.84 -19.85 -3.74
N LYS A 201 -17.88 -19.97 -4.55
CA LYS A 201 -17.82 -19.90 -6.03
C LYS A 201 -17.17 -18.64 -6.61
N ASP A 202 -17.07 -17.56 -5.82
CA ASP A 202 -16.44 -16.29 -6.22
C ASP A 202 -15.01 -16.13 -5.63
N GLN A 203 -14.61 -17.03 -4.73
CA GLN A 203 -13.37 -16.94 -3.95
C GLN A 203 -12.36 -18.03 -4.29
N VAL A 204 -12.82 -19.17 -4.78
CA VAL A 204 -12.02 -20.31 -5.21
C VAL A 204 -12.53 -20.84 -6.54
N TYR A 205 -11.71 -21.64 -7.20
CA TYR A 205 -12.15 -22.48 -8.31
C TYR A 205 -12.82 -23.71 -7.72
N MET A 206 -14.11 -23.89 -8.02
CA MET A 206 -14.84 -25.10 -7.66
C MET A 206 -14.22 -26.33 -8.38
N PRO A 207 -14.46 -27.56 -7.91
CA PRO A 207 -13.86 -28.75 -8.50
C PRO A 207 -13.97 -28.82 -10.03
N ASP A 208 -15.17 -28.58 -10.59
CA ASP A 208 -15.45 -28.59 -12.02
C ASP A 208 -14.70 -27.45 -12.77
N GLU A 209 -14.66 -26.25 -12.20
CA GLU A 209 -13.98 -25.10 -12.80
C GLU A 209 -12.47 -25.31 -12.82
N LYS A 210 -11.93 -25.87 -11.72
CA LYS A 210 -10.50 -26.19 -11.59
C LYS A 210 -10.11 -27.26 -12.60
N GLU A 211 -10.90 -28.33 -12.73
CA GLU A 211 -10.64 -29.40 -13.69
C GLU A 211 -10.64 -28.88 -15.12
N ARG A 212 -11.69 -28.14 -15.52
CA ARG A 212 -11.76 -27.52 -16.86
C ARG A 212 -10.57 -26.59 -17.13
N MET A 213 -10.19 -25.77 -16.14
CA MET A 213 -9.02 -24.89 -16.24
C MET A 213 -7.72 -25.67 -16.41
N GLU A 214 -7.44 -26.66 -15.55
CA GLU A 214 -6.20 -27.43 -15.66
C GLU A 214 -6.14 -28.28 -16.93
N MET A 215 -7.26 -28.80 -17.40
CA MET A 215 -7.35 -29.52 -18.68
C MET A 215 -7.02 -28.59 -19.85
N TYR A 216 -7.62 -27.39 -19.89
CA TYR A 216 -7.31 -26.41 -20.92
C TYR A 216 -5.82 -26.05 -20.93
N LEU A 217 -5.24 -25.74 -19.76
CA LEU A 217 -3.83 -25.38 -19.64
C LEU A 217 -2.90 -26.51 -20.10
N ARG A 218 -3.24 -27.77 -19.82
CA ARG A 218 -2.47 -28.95 -20.26
C ARG A 218 -2.56 -29.20 -21.76
N ASN A 219 -3.70 -28.91 -22.38
CA ASN A 219 -3.89 -29.13 -23.81
C ASN A 219 -3.28 -28.01 -24.66
N HIS A 220 -2.96 -26.87 -24.07
CA HIS A 220 -2.41 -25.69 -24.74
C HIS A 220 -1.11 -25.24 -24.07
N LEU A 221 -0.08 -26.11 -24.05
CA LEU A 221 1.17 -25.82 -23.35
C LEU A 221 1.99 -24.71 -24.02
N ASP A 222 2.03 -23.56 -23.36
CA ASP A 222 3.05 -22.54 -23.55
C ASP A 222 3.65 -22.12 -22.20
N ILE A 223 4.66 -21.25 -22.22
CA ILE A 223 5.37 -20.85 -21.01
C ILE A 223 4.46 -20.12 -19.99
N VAL A 224 3.42 -19.42 -20.45
CA VAL A 224 2.48 -18.72 -19.57
C VAL A 224 1.55 -19.74 -18.89
N ASN A 225 1.01 -20.68 -19.65
CA ASN A 225 0.11 -21.73 -19.17
C ASN A 225 0.85 -22.71 -18.24
N LEU A 226 2.13 -23.00 -18.51
CA LEU A 226 3.00 -23.74 -17.59
C LEU A 226 3.17 -23.00 -16.26
N GLY A 227 3.32 -21.67 -16.26
CA GLY A 227 3.36 -20.87 -15.04
C GLY A 227 2.04 -20.88 -14.26
N LEU A 228 0.90 -20.84 -14.97
CA LEU A 228 -0.41 -20.99 -14.33
C LEU A 228 -0.59 -22.39 -13.71
N LEU A 229 -0.19 -23.46 -14.41
CA LEU A 229 -0.19 -24.82 -13.88
C LEU A 229 0.70 -24.94 -12.64
N PHE A 230 1.91 -24.39 -12.70
CA PHE A 230 2.83 -24.34 -11.56
C PHE A 230 2.16 -23.66 -10.35
N MET A 231 1.46 -22.55 -10.57
CA MET A 231 0.73 -21.83 -9.53
C MET A 231 -0.44 -22.65 -8.95
N PHE A 232 -1.17 -23.41 -9.77
CA PHE A 232 -2.21 -24.34 -9.28
C PHE A 232 -1.64 -25.48 -8.41
N LYS A 233 -0.38 -25.89 -8.66
CA LYS A 233 0.24 -27.03 -7.96
C LYS A 233 1.09 -26.65 -6.75
N THR A 234 1.53 -25.41 -6.66
CA THR A 234 2.41 -24.93 -5.58
C THR A 234 1.80 -23.80 -4.75
N GLY A 235 0.69 -23.22 -5.22
CA GLY A 235 0.03 -22.09 -4.57
C GLY A 235 0.81 -20.78 -4.60
N VAL A 236 1.98 -20.70 -5.24
CA VAL A 236 2.86 -19.51 -5.27
C VAL A 236 2.12 -18.20 -5.60
N ARG A 237 2.52 -17.06 -5.01
CA ARG A 237 1.88 -15.77 -5.34
C ARG A 237 2.31 -15.36 -6.74
N VAL A 238 1.45 -14.67 -7.49
CA VAL A 238 1.75 -14.31 -8.88
C VAL A 238 2.99 -13.40 -9.04
N GLY A 239 3.29 -12.56 -8.04
CA GLY A 239 4.51 -11.74 -8.04
C GLY A 239 5.77 -12.56 -7.74
N GLU A 240 5.65 -13.61 -6.92
CA GLU A 240 6.73 -14.57 -6.67
C GLU A 240 6.95 -15.42 -7.93
N LEU A 241 5.88 -15.91 -8.56
CA LEU A 241 5.90 -16.70 -9.80
C LEU A 241 6.68 -15.98 -10.91
N SER A 242 6.39 -14.70 -11.14
CA SER A 242 7.07 -13.89 -12.16
C SER A 242 8.53 -13.59 -11.84
N ALA A 243 8.98 -13.86 -10.63
CA ALA A 243 10.34 -13.56 -10.17
C ALA A 243 11.18 -14.83 -9.91
N LEU A 244 10.61 -16.03 -10.06
CA LEU A 244 11.33 -17.30 -9.86
C LEU A 244 12.51 -17.44 -10.83
N LYS A 245 13.71 -17.65 -10.31
CA LYS A 245 14.93 -17.80 -11.11
C LYS A 245 15.32 -19.27 -11.26
N ARG A 246 15.94 -19.60 -12.39
CA ARG A 246 16.43 -20.96 -12.68
C ARG A 246 17.42 -21.46 -11.64
N LYS A 247 18.29 -20.57 -11.14
CA LYS A 247 19.30 -20.89 -10.12
C LYS A 247 18.72 -21.30 -8.76
N ASP A 248 17.45 -20.95 -8.50
CA ASP A 248 16.77 -21.25 -7.24
C ASP A 248 16.03 -22.60 -7.27
N VAL A 249 16.21 -23.41 -8.32
CA VAL A 249 15.57 -24.72 -8.48
C VAL A 249 16.50 -25.86 -8.10
N GLU A 250 16.07 -26.66 -7.13
CA GLU A 250 16.74 -27.88 -6.69
C GLU A 250 15.71 -29.01 -6.54
N ASN A 251 15.94 -30.17 -7.16
CA ASN A 251 15.04 -31.34 -7.09
C ASN A 251 13.53 -31.01 -7.19
N TYR A 252 13.13 -30.31 -8.26
CA TYR A 252 11.73 -29.88 -8.51
C TYR A 252 11.09 -29.04 -7.39
N THR A 253 11.93 -28.50 -6.52
CA THR A 253 11.60 -27.55 -5.48
C THR A 253 12.22 -26.21 -5.85
N VAL A 254 11.46 -25.12 -5.72
CA VAL A 254 11.92 -23.78 -6.06
C VAL A 254 11.95 -22.92 -4.81
N ALA A 255 13.12 -22.41 -4.44
CA ALA A 255 13.26 -21.44 -3.37
C ALA A 255 12.65 -20.10 -3.81
N ILE A 256 11.76 -19.53 -2.97
CA ILE A 256 11.11 -18.25 -3.23
C ILE A 256 11.95 -17.15 -2.59
N ASN A 257 12.88 -16.60 -3.37
CA ASN A 257 13.84 -15.59 -2.91
C ASN A 257 13.52 -14.17 -3.39
N SER A 258 12.46 -13.99 -4.18
CA SER A 258 12.14 -12.72 -4.80
C SER A 258 10.63 -12.55 -5.02
N THR A 259 10.21 -11.30 -5.18
CA THR A 259 8.86 -10.98 -5.64
C THR A 259 8.90 -9.79 -6.58
N GLU A 260 8.09 -9.85 -7.62
CA GLU A 260 7.74 -8.66 -8.39
C GLU A 260 6.85 -7.75 -7.55
N THR A 261 7.19 -6.47 -7.54
CA THR A 261 6.38 -5.38 -7.03
C THR A 261 6.03 -4.44 -8.17
N ARG A 262 4.88 -3.78 -8.05
CA ARG A 262 4.40 -2.82 -9.04
C ARG A 262 4.11 -1.50 -8.36
N TYR A 263 4.62 -0.42 -8.91
CA TYR A 263 4.27 0.95 -8.54
C TYR A 263 3.96 1.77 -9.79
N ARG A 264 3.43 2.97 -9.59
CA ARG A 264 3.11 3.90 -10.66
C ARG A 264 3.80 5.23 -10.41
N ASP A 265 4.35 5.80 -11.47
CA ASP A 265 4.81 7.18 -11.51
C ASP A 265 4.24 7.89 -12.74
N ASP A 266 4.78 9.06 -13.07
CA ASP A 266 4.35 9.90 -14.19
C ASP A 266 4.60 9.22 -15.55
N ASP A 267 5.58 8.30 -15.64
CA ASP A 267 5.94 7.58 -16.86
C ASP A 267 5.13 6.27 -17.05
N GLY A 268 4.43 5.82 -16.01
CA GLY A 268 3.47 4.72 -16.09
C GLY A 268 3.66 3.64 -15.03
N PHE A 269 3.38 2.39 -15.39
CA PHE A 269 3.50 1.25 -14.48
C PHE A 269 4.87 0.60 -14.59
N HIS A 270 5.59 0.56 -13.47
CA HIS A 270 6.89 -0.10 -13.36
C HIS A 270 6.76 -1.44 -12.62
N TYR A 271 7.56 -2.40 -13.04
CA TYR A 271 7.56 -3.77 -12.50
C TYR A 271 8.98 -4.14 -12.07
N GLU A 272 9.24 -4.03 -10.78
CA GLU A 272 10.56 -4.30 -10.19
C GLU A 272 10.58 -5.63 -9.46
N VAL A 273 11.67 -6.37 -9.62
CA VAL A 273 11.93 -7.57 -8.81
C VAL A 273 12.68 -7.14 -7.56
N LYS A 274 12.12 -7.45 -6.39
CA LYS A 274 12.79 -7.27 -5.10
C LYS A 274 13.21 -8.62 -4.58
N ASP A 275 14.50 -8.79 -4.39
CA ASP A 275 15.06 -9.97 -3.72
C ASP A 275 14.85 -9.82 -2.21
N PHE A 276 14.49 -10.91 -1.53
CA PHE A 276 14.43 -10.97 -0.08
C PHE A 276 15.86 -11.16 0.46
N PRO A 277 16.22 -10.53 1.60
CA PRO A 277 17.46 -10.89 2.28
C PRO A 277 17.41 -12.39 2.60
N LYS A 278 18.50 -13.10 2.32
CA LYS A 278 18.67 -14.52 2.72
C LYS A 278 18.77 -14.57 4.25
N SER A 279 17.65 -14.44 4.96
CA SER A 279 17.62 -14.65 6.40
C SER A 279 17.09 -16.05 6.69
N GLU A 280 17.74 -16.73 7.66
CA GLU A 280 17.53 -18.13 8.02
C GLU A 280 16.12 -18.47 8.51
N ALA A 281 15.25 -17.47 8.73
CA ALA A 281 13.90 -17.63 9.27
C ALA A 281 12.77 -17.59 8.21
N GLY A 282 13.08 -17.55 6.91
CA GLY A 282 12.07 -17.23 5.87
C GLY A 282 12.23 -17.92 4.52
N LEU A 283 13.07 -18.95 4.40
CA LEU A 283 13.21 -19.71 3.15
C LEU A 283 11.93 -20.50 2.88
N ARG A 284 11.08 -19.93 2.03
CA ARG A 284 9.85 -20.56 1.55
C ARG A 284 10.13 -21.32 0.27
N PHE A 285 9.52 -22.50 0.14
CA PHE A 285 9.66 -23.32 -1.06
C PHE A 285 8.33 -23.52 -1.78
N ALA A 286 8.38 -23.44 -3.11
CA ALA A 286 7.34 -23.98 -3.99
C ALA A 286 7.72 -25.41 -4.37
N ILE A 287 7.02 -26.38 -3.79
CA ILE A 287 7.31 -27.81 -3.95
C ILE A 287 6.30 -28.41 -4.93
N LEU A 288 6.78 -29.01 -6.02
CA LEU A 288 5.93 -29.78 -6.92
C LEU A 288 5.79 -31.23 -6.42
N PRO A 289 4.57 -31.75 -6.24
CA PRO A 289 4.36 -33.18 -6.05
C PRO A 289 4.90 -33.98 -7.24
N ASP A 290 5.33 -35.22 -7.03
CA ASP A 290 6.00 -36.06 -8.03
C ASP A 290 5.25 -36.13 -9.37
N LYS A 291 3.92 -36.31 -9.31
CA LYS A 291 3.03 -36.36 -10.49
C LYS A 291 3.09 -35.09 -11.37
N TYR A 292 3.59 -33.98 -10.85
CA TYR A 292 3.63 -32.69 -11.52
C TYR A 292 5.03 -32.18 -11.82
N LYS A 293 6.07 -32.98 -11.57
CA LYS A 293 7.47 -32.65 -11.90
C LYS A 293 7.68 -32.29 -13.37
N TRP A 294 6.96 -32.96 -14.27
CA TRP A 294 6.96 -32.69 -15.71
C TRP A 294 6.70 -31.22 -16.08
N ILE A 295 6.01 -30.44 -15.24
CA ILE A 295 5.79 -29.01 -15.48
C ILE A 295 7.14 -28.28 -15.58
N LEU A 296 8.06 -28.52 -14.65
CA LEU A 296 9.38 -27.88 -14.70
C LEU A 296 10.25 -28.44 -15.82
N ASP A 297 10.07 -29.71 -16.20
CA ASP A 297 10.76 -30.28 -17.36
C ASP A 297 10.31 -29.57 -18.65
N GLU A 298 9.01 -29.36 -18.85
CA GLU A 298 8.47 -28.65 -20.00
C GLU A 298 8.84 -27.15 -20.02
N VAL A 299 8.94 -26.53 -18.83
CA VAL A 299 9.48 -25.16 -18.69
C VAL A 299 10.94 -25.12 -19.15
N ARG A 300 11.79 -26.03 -18.68
CA ARG A 300 13.21 -26.10 -19.06
C ARG A 300 13.40 -26.40 -20.55
N LYS A 301 12.53 -27.20 -21.16
CA LYS A 301 12.58 -27.47 -22.61
C LYS A 301 12.28 -26.21 -23.44
N ARG A 302 11.31 -25.40 -23.03
CA ARG A 302 10.90 -24.17 -23.74
C ARG A 302 11.79 -22.98 -23.43
N ASN A 303 12.37 -22.94 -22.24
CA ASN A 303 13.26 -21.89 -21.76
C ASN A 303 14.56 -22.50 -21.20
N PRO A 304 15.43 -23.03 -22.07
CA PRO A 304 16.64 -23.75 -21.64
C PRO A 304 17.74 -22.84 -21.08
N PHE A 305 17.74 -21.56 -21.42
CA PHE A 305 18.84 -20.63 -21.12
C PHE A 305 18.41 -19.38 -20.34
N GLY A 306 17.11 -19.17 -20.10
CA GLY A 306 16.61 -18.00 -19.37
C GLY A 306 17.09 -17.93 -17.93
N GLU A 307 17.20 -16.70 -17.42
CA GLU A 307 17.53 -16.42 -16.02
C GLU A 307 16.34 -16.77 -15.12
N TYR A 308 15.16 -16.31 -15.51
CA TYR A 308 13.88 -16.60 -14.89
C TYR A 308 13.31 -17.90 -15.44
N LEU A 309 12.52 -18.61 -14.62
CA LEU A 309 11.85 -19.83 -15.08
C LEU A 309 10.87 -19.54 -16.20
N PHE A 310 10.13 -18.44 -16.09
CA PHE A 310 9.07 -18.07 -17.01
C PHE A 310 9.48 -16.84 -17.84
N GLU A 311 10.15 -17.08 -18.96
CA GLU A 311 10.55 -16.07 -19.94
C GLU A 311 9.91 -16.33 -21.30
N ARG A 312 9.72 -15.27 -22.07
CA ARG A 312 9.29 -15.35 -23.46
C ARG A 312 10.14 -14.37 -24.27
N ASP A 313 10.79 -14.87 -25.31
CA ASP A 313 11.64 -14.07 -26.20
C ASP A 313 12.78 -13.34 -25.46
N GLY A 314 13.37 -14.00 -24.45
CA GLY A 314 14.45 -13.44 -23.62
C GLY A 314 13.99 -12.46 -22.54
N GLU A 315 12.69 -12.16 -22.47
CA GLU A 315 12.11 -11.25 -21.51
C GLU A 315 11.32 -11.99 -20.42
N ARG A 316 11.51 -11.57 -19.17
CA ARG A 316 10.78 -12.09 -18.02
C ARG A 316 9.28 -11.85 -18.15
N LEU A 317 8.48 -12.90 -17.94
CA LEU A 317 7.04 -12.74 -17.82
C LEU A 317 6.68 -12.01 -16.52
N LYS A 318 5.97 -10.89 -16.64
CA LYS A 318 5.50 -10.07 -15.52
C LYS A 318 4.22 -10.67 -14.96
N SER A 319 3.86 -10.32 -13.72
CA SER A 319 2.60 -10.77 -13.11
C SER A 319 1.37 -10.38 -13.92
N TYR A 320 1.45 -9.30 -14.70
CA TYR A 320 0.44 -8.87 -15.67
C TYR A 320 0.16 -9.94 -16.72
N ASN A 321 1.18 -10.59 -17.30
CA ASN A 321 1.00 -11.57 -18.37
C ASN A 321 0.15 -12.77 -17.90
N PHE A 322 0.42 -13.28 -16.69
CA PHE A 322 -0.36 -14.37 -16.10
C PHE A 322 -1.80 -13.93 -15.76
N ARG A 323 -1.99 -12.70 -15.28
CA ARG A 323 -3.33 -12.16 -14.98
C ARG A 323 -4.18 -12.02 -16.23
N GLU A 324 -3.63 -11.47 -17.30
CA GLU A 324 -4.35 -11.32 -18.56
C GLU A 324 -4.64 -12.67 -19.21
N ARG A 325 -3.67 -13.60 -19.21
CA ARG A 325 -3.90 -14.95 -19.72
C ARG A 325 -5.02 -15.65 -18.96
N LEU A 326 -5.01 -15.58 -17.63
CA LEU A 326 -6.05 -16.18 -16.81
C LEU A 326 -7.43 -15.54 -17.08
N ARG A 327 -7.50 -14.21 -17.24
CA ARG A 327 -8.73 -13.50 -17.59
C ARG A 327 -9.26 -13.99 -18.94
N TYR A 328 -8.41 -14.00 -19.96
CA TYR A 328 -8.75 -14.43 -21.32
C TYR A 328 -9.34 -15.86 -21.33
N ILE A 329 -8.67 -16.81 -20.67
CA ILE A 329 -9.14 -18.20 -20.59
C ILE A 329 -10.51 -18.28 -19.89
N CYS A 330 -10.70 -17.53 -18.79
CA CYS A 330 -11.99 -17.51 -18.10
C CYS A 330 -13.10 -16.94 -19.00
N GLU A 331 -12.86 -15.80 -19.67
CA GLU A 331 -13.88 -15.09 -20.44
C GLU A 331 -14.22 -15.77 -21.77
N HIS A 332 -13.20 -16.14 -22.54
CA HIS A 332 -13.36 -16.53 -23.94
C HIS A 332 -13.35 -18.04 -24.15
N GLU A 333 -12.49 -18.76 -23.43
CA GLU A 333 -12.26 -20.19 -23.68
C GLU A 333 -13.21 -21.06 -22.88
N LEU A 334 -13.34 -20.77 -21.57
CA LEU A 334 -14.09 -21.61 -20.64
C LEU A 334 -15.44 -21.01 -20.23
N ARG A 335 -15.70 -19.75 -20.62
CA ARG A 335 -16.94 -19.00 -20.35
C ARG A 335 -17.37 -19.10 -18.87
N MET A 336 -16.41 -18.89 -17.97
CA MET A 336 -16.61 -18.92 -16.52
C MET A 336 -16.33 -17.55 -15.90
N LYS A 337 -16.77 -17.36 -14.66
CA LYS A 337 -16.49 -16.11 -13.94
C LYS A 337 -14.99 -15.89 -13.78
N VAL A 338 -14.52 -14.69 -14.15
CA VAL A 338 -13.12 -14.28 -13.99
C VAL A 338 -12.71 -14.33 -12.53
N LYS A 339 -11.59 -15.04 -12.28
CA LYS A 339 -10.97 -15.17 -10.97
C LYS A 339 -9.51 -14.74 -11.08
N SER A 340 -9.06 -13.93 -10.12
CA SER A 340 -7.67 -13.45 -10.10
C SER A 340 -6.70 -14.56 -9.70
N PRO A 341 -5.39 -14.44 -9.96
CA PRO A 341 -4.38 -15.40 -9.50
C PRO A 341 -4.43 -15.71 -8.00
N HIS A 342 -4.84 -14.74 -7.18
CA HIS A 342 -5.00 -14.96 -5.74
C HIS A 342 -6.09 -16.00 -5.41
N LYS A 343 -7.09 -16.15 -6.28
CA LYS A 343 -8.13 -17.19 -6.16
C LYS A 343 -7.56 -18.58 -6.37
N ILE A 344 -6.56 -18.74 -7.25
CA ILE A 344 -5.82 -20.00 -7.41
C ILE A 344 -5.11 -20.37 -6.11
N ARG A 345 -4.45 -19.40 -5.46
CA ARG A 345 -3.83 -19.62 -4.15
C ARG A 345 -4.83 -19.98 -3.06
N LYS A 346 -6.02 -19.38 -3.04
CA LYS A 346 -7.11 -19.77 -2.12
C LYS A 346 -7.60 -21.19 -2.40
N THR A 347 -7.79 -21.54 -3.67
CA THR A 347 -8.13 -22.91 -4.11
C THR A 347 -7.10 -23.90 -3.59
N TYR A 348 -5.80 -23.60 -3.75
CA TYR A 348 -4.71 -24.42 -3.26
C TYR A 348 -4.74 -24.57 -1.73
N GLY A 349 -4.88 -23.46 -0.99
CA GLY A 349 -4.99 -23.49 0.46
C GLY A 349 -6.20 -24.30 0.96
N SER A 350 -7.34 -24.24 0.25
CA SER A 350 -8.51 -25.06 0.56
C SER A 350 -8.21 -26.56 0.35
N ILE A 351 -7.58 -26.94 -0.77
CA ILE A 351 -7.18 -28.34 -1.05
C ILE A 351 -6.27 -28.90 0.03
N LEU A 352 -5.30 -28.11 0.50
CA LEU A 352 -4.40 -28.57 1.55
C LEU A 352 -5.13 -28.84 2.87
N LEU A 353 -6.08 -27.99 3.23
CA LEU A 353 -6.90 -28.16 4.43
C LEU A 353 -7.85 -29.35 4.29
N ASP A 354 -8.56 -29.46 3.17
CA ASP A 354 -9.46 -30.58 2.85
C ASP A 354 -8.71 -31.91 2.87
N GLY A 355 -7.49 -31.92 2.31
CA GLY A 355 -6.58 -33.07 2.29
C GLY A 355 -5.87 -33.37 3.61
N LYS A 356 -6.21 -32.66 4.70
CA LYS A 356 -5.63 -32.83 6.05
C LYS A 356 -4.09 -32.81 6.06
N VAL A 357 -3.48 -31.97 5.21
CA VAL A 357 -2.03 -31.78 5.19
C VAL A 357 -1.57 -31.18 6.52
N LYS A 358 -0.43 -31.64 7.04
CA LYS A 358 0.13 -31.15 8.32
C LYS A 358 0.22 -29.62 8.32
N GLU A 359 -0.25 -28.98 9.39
CA GLU A 359 -0.30 -27.51 9.47
C GLU A 359 1.05 -26.86 9.20
N SER A 360 2.16 -27.43 9.70
CA SER A 360 3.51 -26.92 9.42
C SER A 360 3.80 -26.87 7.92
N THR A 361 3.45 -27.91 7.17
CA THR A 361 3.61 -27.96 5.71
C THR A 361 2.73 -26.94 5.01
N ILE A 362 1.51 -26.69 5.52
CA ILE A 362 0.63 -25.63 5.00
C ILE A 362 1.27 -24.26 5.23
N LEU A 363 1.79 -23.99 6.43
CA LEU A 363 2.45 -22.73 6.78
C LEU A 363 3.67 -22.47 5.89
N ASP A 364 4.50 -23.49 5.68
CA ASP A 364 5.70 -23.40 4.85
C ASP A 364 5.32 -23.11 3.39
N THR A 365 4.45 -23.92 2.80
CA THR A 365 4.05 -23.77 1.38
C THR A 365 3.23 -22.49 1.14
N MET A 366 2.39 -22.08 2.09
CA MET A 366 1.60 -20.84 2.04
C MET A 366 2.35 -19.61 2.56
N GLY A 367 3.57 -19.74 3.08
CA GLY A 367 4.32 -18.60 3.61
C GLY A 367 3.52 -17.75 4.58
N HIS A 368 2.85 -18.40 5.53
CA HIS A 368 2.10 -17.77 6.60
C HIS A 368 2.77 -18.11 7.93
N THR A 369 2.81 -17.16 8.86
CA THR A 369 3.35 -17.37 10.22
C THR A 369 2.32 -17.99 11.16
N ASP A 370 1.04 -17.94 10.81
CA ASP A 370 -0.08 -18.43 11.60
C ASP A 370 -1.10 -19.13 10.69
N ILE A 371 -1.59 -20.30 11.14
CA ILE A 371 -2.54 -21.14 10.41
C ILE A 371 -3.93 -20.50 10.36
N SER A 372 -4.26 -19.65 11.34
CA SER A 372 -5.49 -18.85 11.36
C SER A 372 -5.64 -18.05 10.07
N CYS A 373 -4.55 -17.46 9.55
CA CYS A 373 -4.55 -16.74 8.28
C CYS A 373 -5.05 -17.62 7.13
N THR A 374 -4.60 -18.88 7.06
CA THR A 374 -5.07 -19.82 6.03
C THR A 374 -6.53 -20.21 6.25
N LYS A 375 -6.90 -20.58 7.48
CA LYS A 375 -8.26 -21.03 7.83
C LYS A 375 -9.31 -19.92 7.66
N ASP A 376 -8.99 -18.68 8.02
CA ASP A 376 -9.97 -17.58 8.05
C ASP A 376 -10.10 -16.86 6.70
N HIS A 377 -9.05 -16.89 5.87
CA HIS A 377 -8.99 -16.05 4.66
C HIS A 377 -8.80 -16.81 3.36
N TYR A 378 -8.25 -18.03 3.40
CA TYR A 378 -7.95 -18.85 2.22
C TYR A 378 -8.84 -20.07 2.09
N TYR A 379 -9.35 -20.61 3.19
CA TYR A 379 -10.30 -21.72 3.16
C TYR A 379 -11.67 -21.28 2.64
N PHE A 380 -12.17 -22.01 1.67
CA PHE A 380 -13.56 -21.98 1.26
C PHE A 380 -13.98 -23.43 1.01
N ASP A 381 -15.10 -23.82 1.60
CA ASP A 381 -15.72 -25.11 1.35
C ASP A 381 -16.10 -25.23 -0.14
N ARG A 382 -15.62 -26.30 -0.75
CA ARG A 382 -15.72 -26.59 -2.19
C ARG A 382 -16.60 -27.81 -2.48
N THR A 383 -17.14 -28.43 -1.45
CA THR A 383 -17.92 -29.66 -1.51
C THR A 383 -19.31 -29.35 -2.05
N GLY A 384 -19.79 -30.21 -2.95
CA GLY A 384 -21.16 -30.11 -3.49
C GLY A 384 -22.22 -30.37 -2.41
N ILE A 385 -23.46 -29.94 -2.63
CA ILE A 385 -24.56 -30.24 -1.69
C ILE A 385 -24.75 -31.76 -1.54
N GLU A 386 -24.58 -32.52 -2.62
CA GLU A 386 -24.75 -33.98 -2.58
C GLU A 386 -23.63 -34.68 -1.81
N GLU A 387 -22.38 -34.27 -2.01
CA GLU A 387 -21.24 -34.77 -1.24
C GLU A 387 -21.39 -34.43 0.25
N LYS A 388 -21.87 -33.22 0.58
CA LYS A 388 -22.19 -32.87 1.98
C LYS A 388 -23.30 -33.73 2.55
N ARG A 389 -24.33 -34.04 1.75
CA ARG A 389 -25.39 -34.95 2.18
C ARG A 389 -24.81 -36.32 2.51
N GLN A 390 -23.97 -36.87 1.62
CA GLN A 390 -23.27 -38.13 1.86
C GLN A 390 -22.41 -38.10 3.12
N GLU A 391 -21.68 -37.02 3.38
CA GLU A 391 -20.89 -36.86 4.61
C GLU A 391 -21.75 -36.83 5.87
N LEU A 392 -22.91 -36.17 5.81
CA LEU A 392 -23.84 -36.09 6.94
C LEU A 392 -24.57 -37.43 7.17
N ASP A 393 -24.90 -38.17 6.10
CA ASP A 393 -25.53 -39.50 6.17
C ASP A 393 -24.63 -40.53 6.88
N LEU A 394 -23.31 -40.30 6.96
CA LEU A 394 -22.38 -41.16 7.69
C LEU A 394 -22.43 -40.95 9.22
N ILE A 395 -23.16 -39.94 9.70
CA ILE A 395 -23.30 -39.64 11.12
C ILE A 395 -24.62 -40.27 11.59
N GLU A 396 -24.55 -41.44 12.21
CA GLU A 396 -25.72 -42.23 12.67
C GLU A 396 -26.68 -41.50 13.63
N ALA A 397 -26.28 -40.34 14.17
CA ALA A 397 -27.06 -39.51 15.09
C ALA A 397 -27.79 -38.31 14.43
N LEU A 398 -27.63 -38.12 13.11
CA LEU A 398 -28.41 -37.19 12.29
C LEU A 398 -29.51 -37.95 11.55
#